data_AF-A0A6H2D500-F1
#
_entry.id   AF-A0A6H2D500-F1
#
_cell.length_a   1.000
_cell.length_b   1.000
_cell.length_c   1.000
_cell.angle_alpha   90.00
_cell.angle_beta   90.00
_cell.angle_gamma   90.00
#
_symmetry.space_group_name_H-M   'P 1'
#
loop_
_entity.id
_entity.type
_entity.pdbx_description
1 polymer ?
#
loop_
_entity_poly.entity_id
_entity_poly.type
_entity_poly.pdbx_seq_one_letter_code
_entity_poly.pdbx_strand_id
1 'polypeptide(L)'
;MKASRLRALGIHGGESLSEAREAIRKARESGFSITAVHDAVEAVAERPREYVSDLLWGELARVLVRSRKDRVELVPCSPSASWHKWGYELDPNAVIQMENACKLPISIVGALMPDAHVGYGLPIGGVLATDNVVIPYAVGVDIACRVKLSVLDMPVSELSSRRNEIISAIEVETRFGVGVGFSPPRRHKVMRDSAWSEVPILQKMREKAVDQLGTSGGGNHFVEFGLLNVYDDSLALASGQYVALMTHSGSRGTGESVAKYYSNLARQRLPELPEELRHLAWFDMDSDEGAEYWRAMTLMGRYSAANHQLIHDNLVSHIGAEVLAVIENHHNFAWREKHNGKKVIIHRKGAIPAAKGQLGVIPGSMTASSYVVKGKGNPLSLNSAAHGAGRAMSRSEAARRFSWENIQEALKKSRVHLISAGLDEAPMAYKNIERVMDAQDDLVERVARFNPRLVKMAPSGRIMGRRGKKKKGNRK
;
A
#
# COMPACT_ATOMS: atom_id res chain seq x y z
N MET A 1 -28.02 23.59 -19.03
CA MET A 1 -26.82 22.95 -19.59
C MET A 1 -26.55 21.60 -18.90
N LYS A 2 -26.13 20.54 -19.61
CA LYS A 2 -25.80 19.23 -19.00
C LYS A 2 -24.51 19.33 -18.17
N ALA A 3 -24.43 18.58 -17.06
CA ALA A 3 -23.24 18.57 -16.19
C ALA A 3 -21.95 18.13 -16.89
N SER A 4 -22.04 17.29 -17.93
CA SER A 4 -20.88 16.91 -18.75
C SER A 4 -20.28 18.09 -19.52
N ARG A 5 -21.13 19.02 -20.01
CA ARG A 5 -20.68 20.20 -20.74
C ARG A 5 -20.07 21.25 -19.81
N LEU A 6 -20.65 21.46 -18.62
CA LEU A 6 -20.05 22.33 -17.59
C LEU A 6 -18.65 21.86 -17.20
N ARG A 7 -18.46 20.55 -17.04
CA ARG A 7 -17.13 19.97 -16.75
C ARG A 7 -16.12 20.18 -17.88
N ALA A 8 -16.56 20.15 -19.14
CA ALA A 8 -15.68 20.42 -20.29
C ALA A 8 -15.17 21.88 -20.30
N LEU A 9 -15.90 22.79 -19.66
CA LEU A 9 -15.53 24.20 -19.51
C LEU A 9 -14.67 24.47 -18.26
N GLY A 10 -14.16 23.44 -17.59
CA GLY A 10 -13.37 23.60 -16.37
C GLY A 10 -14.18 23.90 -15.10
N ILE A 11 -15.51 23.85 -15.17
CA ILE A 11 -16.41 23.96 -14.01
C ILE A 11 -16.57 22.56 -13.40
N HIS A 12 -15.60 22.19 -12.56
CA HIS A 12 -15.54 20.87 -11.93
C HIS A 12 -16.50 20.75 -10.71
N GLY A 13 -16.77 19.52 -10.25
CA GLY A 13 -17.79 19.25 -9.24
C GLY A 13 -17.51 19.88 -7.86
N GLY A 14 -18.56 20.10 -7.07
CA GLY A 14 -18.53 20.81 -5.78
C GLY A 14 -19.31 22.12 -5.84
N GLU A 15 -18.81 23.14 -5.16
CA GLU A 15 -19.35 24.51 -5.08
C GLU A 15 -19.48 25.17 -6.46
N SER A 16 -18.47 25.07 -7.33
CA SER A 16 -18.51 25.63 -8.69
C SER A 16 -19.65 25.09 -9.56
N LEU A 17 -20.01 23.81 -9.39
CA LEU A 17 -21.14 23.21 -10.12
C LEU A 17 -22.49 23.65 -9.54
N SER A 18 -22.56 23.86 -8.22
CA SER A 18 -23.74 24.40 -7.54
C SER A 18 -23.99 25.83 -8.00
N GLU A 19 -22.97 26.69 -7.94
CA GLU A 19 -23.06 28.08 -8.37
C GLU A 19 -23.34 28.20 -9.87
N ALA A 20 -22.76 27.33 -10.71
CA ALA A 20 -23.08 27.32 -12.13
C ALA A 20 -24.55 26.97 -12.40
N ARG A 21 -25.12 26.02 -11.65
CA ARG A 21 -26.54 25.66 -11.80
C ARG A 21 -27.45 26.78 -11.33
N GLU A 22 -27.11 27.43 -10.23
CA GLU A 22 -27.88 28.53 -9.68
C GLU A 22 -27.84 29.77 -10.57
N ALA A 23 -26.66 30.14 -11.08
CA ALA A 23 -26.51 31.24 -12.04
C ALA A 23 -27.28 30.96 -13.35
N ILE A 24 -27.21 29.73 -13.88
CA ILE A 24 -28.00 29.30 -15.05
C ILE A 24 -29.50 29.41 -14.78
N ARG A 25 -29.97 29.02 -13.58
CA ARG A 25 -31.37 29.10 -13.19
C ARG A 25 -31.84 30.56 -13.15
N LYS A 26 -31.12 31.42 -12.44
CA LYS A 26 -31.42 32.87 -12.37
C LYS A 26 -31.43 33.51 -13.75
N ALA A 27 -30.46 33.19 -14.61
CA ALA A 27 -30.40 33.72 -15.97
C ALA A 27 -31.62 33.35 -16.81
N ARG A 28 -32.11 32.12 -16.67
CA ARG A 28 -33.32 31.66 -17.36
C ARG A 28 -34.59 32.34 -16.84
N GLU A 29 -34.66 32.59 -15.53
CA GLU A 29 -35.77 33.34 -14.90
C GLU A 29 -35.78 34.82 -15.30
N SER A 30 -34.60 35.41 -15.54
CA SER A 30 -34.46 36.78 -16.06
C SER A 30 -34.66 36.89 -17.59
N GLY A 31 -35.11 35.85 -18.26
CA GLY A 31 -35.52 35.90 -19.68
C GLY A 31 -34.42 35.61 -20.71
N PHE A 32 -33.22 35.18 -20.31
CA PHE A 32 -32.16 34.86 -21.26
C PHE A 32 -32.49 33.63 -22.11
N SER A 33 -32.19 33.68 -23.41
CA SER A 33 -32.32 32.53 -24.31
C SER A 33 -31.35 31.41 -23.91
N ILE A 34 -31.65 30.16 -24.28
CA ILE A 34 -30.79 29.01 -23.95
C ILE A 34 -29.38 29.20 -24.52
N THR A 35 -29.29 29.73 -25.74
CA THR A 35 -28.02 30.03 -26.41
C THR A 35 -27.25 31.11 -25.66
N ALA A 36 -27.90 32.21 -25.28
CA ALA A 36 -27.26 33.29 -24.53
C ALA A 36 -26.74 32.84 -23.16
N VAL A 37 -27.47 31.95 -22.46
CA VAL A 37 -27.00 31.35 -21.20
C VAL A 37 -25.79 30.46 -21.42
N HIS A 38 -25.75 29.72 -22.54
CA HIS A 38 -24.61 28.87 -22.85
C HIS A 38 -23.36 29.70 -23.14
N ASP A 39 -23.49 30.72 -23.98
CA ASP A 39 -22.38 31.61 -24.36
C ASP A 39 -21.85 32.37 -23.14
N ALA A 40 -22.75 32.84 -22.25
CA ALA A 40 -22.36 33.51 -21.02
C ALA A 40 -21.59 32.59 -20.06
N VAL A 41 -22.02 31.34 -19.89
CA VAL A 41 -21.30 30.36 -19.06
C VAL A 41 -19.93 30.03 -19.65
N GLU A 42 -19.82 29.90 -20.98
CA GLU A 42 -18.55 29.69 -21.67
C GLU A 42 -17.61 30.90 -21.46
N ALA A 43 -18.12 32.13 -21.60
CA ALA A 43 -17.33 33.35 -21.41
C ALA A 43 -16.87 33.54 -19.96
N VAL A 44 -17.74 33.30 -18.98
CA VAL A 44 -17.41 33.35 -17.54
C VAL A 44 -16.40 32.26 -17.19
N ALA A 45 -16.56 31.06 -17.76
CA ALA A 45 -15.60 29.99 -17.59
C ALA A 45 -14.24 30.35 -18.18
N GLU A 46 -14.17 30.99 -19.35
CA GLU A 46 -12.92 31.38 -19.99
C GLU A 46 -12.21 32.51 -19.21
N ARG A 47 -12.94 33.58 -18.87
CA ARG A 47 -12.42 34.84 -18.32
C ARG A 47 -13.09 35.26 -16.99
N PRO A 48 -13.05 34.43 -15.93
CA PRO A 48 -13.83 34.64 -14.72
C PRO A 48 -13.47 35.94 -13.97
N ARG A 49 -12.24 36.45 -14.12
CA ARG A 49 -11.84 37.73 -13.48
C ARG A 49 -12.63 38.94 -13.98
N GLU A 50 -13.11 38.92 -15.22
CA GLU A 50 -13.90 40.01 -15.81
C GLU A 50 -15.33 40.04 -15.25
N TYR A 51 -15.80 38.92 -14.70
CA TYR A 51 -17.18 38.74 -14.26
C TYR A 51 -17.34 38.77 -12.73
N VAL A 52 -16.28 38.97 -11.94
CA VAL A 52 -16.36 38.93 -10.46
C VAL A 52 -17.32 39.95 -9.84
N SER A 53 -17.60 41.04 -10.55
CA SER A 53 -18.54 42.09 -10.16
C SER A 53 -19.92 41.96 -10.83
N ASP A 54 -20.12 40.94 -11.67
CA ASP A 54 -21.37 40.71 -12.38
C ASP A 54 -22.48 40.27 -11.41
N LEU A 55 -23.67 40.84 -11.57
CA LEU A 55 -24.81 40.59 -10.67
C LEU A 55 -25.35 39.16 -10.75
N LEU A 56 -25.17 38.50 -11.90
CA LEU A 56 -25.74 37.19 -12.19
C LEU A 56 -24.66 36.10 -12.16
N TRP A 57 -23.48 36.42 -12.70
CA TRP A 57 -22.36 35.49 -12.86
C TRP A 57 -21.26 35.68 -11.82
N GLY A 58 -21.33 36.71 -10.98
CA GLY A 58 -20.26 37.10 -10.06
C GLY A 58 -19.89 36.03 -9.04
N GLU A 59 -20.85 35.26 -8.54
CA GLU A 59 -20.55 34.20 -7.57
C GLU A 59 -19.82 33.02 -8.22
N LEU A 60 -20.32 32.57 -9.38
CA LEU A 60 -19.63 31.57 -10.20
C LEU A 60 -18.21 32.04 -10.56
N ALA A 61 -18.07 33.30 -10.98
CA ALA A 61 -16.79 33.91 -11.32
C ALA A 61 -15.82 33.93 -10.13
N ARG A 62 -16.28 34.32 -8.92
CA ARG A 62 -15.47 34.32 -7.69
C ARG A 62 -14.98 32.92 -7.33
N VAL A 63 -15.86 31.93 -7.40
CA VAL A 63 -15.50 30.52 -7.14
C VAL A 63 -14.50 30.02 -8.20
N LEU A 64 -14.67 30.39 -9.46
CA LEU A 64 -13.73 30.04 -10.54
C LEU A 64 -12.38 30.76 -10.41
N VAL A 65 -12.35 32.01 -9.96
CA VAL A 65 -11.11 32.74 -9.68
C VAL A 65 -10.38 32.11 -8.50
N ARG A 66 -11.07 31.78 -7.40
CA ARG A 66 -10.48 31.09 -6.24
C ARG A 66 -9.87 29.75 -6.65
N SER A 67 -10.66 28.90 -7.31
CA SER A 67 -10.20 27.59 -7.78
C SER A 67 -9.09 27.66 -8.83
N ARG A 68 -8.98 28.74 -9.61
CA ARG A 68 -7.84 28.99 -10.51
C ARG A 68 -6.61 29.53 -9.79
N LYS A 69 -6.78 30.29 -8.70
CA LYS A 69 -5.68 30.79 -7.87
C LYS A 69 -4.99 29.63 -7.13
N ASP A 70 -5.76 28.58 -6.83
CA ASP A 70 -5.28 27.34 -6.22
C ASP A 70 -4.75 26.31 -7.25
N ARG A 71 -4.84 26.60 -8.56
CA ARG A 71 -4.10 25.81 -9.56
C ARG A 71 -2.63 26.12 -9.40
N VAL A 72 -1.94 25.27 -8.65
CA VAL A 72 -0.50 25.11 -8.72
C VAL A 72 -0.15 25.06 -10.21
N GLU A 73 0.66 26.00 -10.70
CA GLU A 73 1.27 25.84 -12.01
C GLU A 73 1.96 24.48 -11.96
N LEU A 74 1.43 23.50 -12.70
CA LEU A 74 1.97 22.14 -12.77
C LEU A 74 3.28 22.09 -13.58
N VAL A 75 4.05 23.17 -13.52
CA VAL A 75 5.36 23.29 -14.10
C VAL A 75 6.31 22.53 -13.17
N PRO A 76 7.06 21.54 -13.67
CA PRO A 76 8.09 20.87 -12.90
C PRO A 76 9.02 21.88 -12.22
N CYS A 77 9.24 21.73 -10.92
CA CYS A 77 10.09 22.65 -10.16
C CYS A 77 11.54 22.59 -10.67
N SER A 78 12.15 23.76 -10.83
CA SER A 78 13.58 23.95 -11.09
C SER A 78 14.17 24.88 -10.02
N PRO A 79 15.05 24.39 -9.13
CA PRO A 79 15.53 23.00 -9.04
C PRO A 79 14.45 22.03 -8.52
N SER A 80 14.56 20.77 -8.91
CA SER A 80 13.74 19.67 -8.38
C SER A 80 14.06 19.40 -6.91
N ALA A 81 13.15 18.72 -6.20
CA ALA A 81 13.41 18.24 -4.84
C ALA A 81 14.69 17.41 -4.78
N SER A 82 15.52 17.64 -3.75
CA SER A 82 16.72 16.82 -3.51
C SER A 82 16.32 15.40 -3.14
N TRP A 83 17.12 14.41 -3.52
CA TRP A 83 16.89 13.03 -3.11
C TRP A 83 18.18 12.22 -3.05
N HIS A 84 18.16 11.12 -2.30
CA HIS A 84 19.28 10.20 -2.14
C HIS A 84 18.90 8.78 -2.55
N LYS A 85 19.88 7.96 -2.94
CA LYS A 85 19.64 6.56 -3.32
C LYS A 85 20.66 5.62 -2.69
N TRP A 86 20.19 4.45 -2.30
CA TRP A 86 21.00 3.35 -1.77
C TRP A 86 20.91 2.16 -2.72
N GLY A 87 21.94 1.33 -2.76
CA GLY A 87 21.97 0.12 -3.60
C GLY A 87 22.89 0.19 -4.81
N TYR A 88 23.28 -0.98 -5.27
CA TYR A 88 24.09 -1.20 -6.46
C TYR A 88 23.18 -1.62 -7.63
N GLU A 89 23.39 -1.08 -8.83
CA GLU A 89 22.67 -1.48 -10.05
C GLU A 89 21.13 -1.46 -9.91
N LEU A 90 20.60 -0.35 -9.39
CA LEU A 90 19.15 -0.15 -9.31
C LEU A 90 18.52 -0.18 -10.71
N ASP A 91 17.27 -0.65 -10.78
CA ASP A 91 16.46 -0.62 -11.99
C ASP A 91 16.38 0.83 -12.54
N PRO A 92 16.90 1.11 -13.75
CA PRO A 92 16.92 2.46 -14.30
C PRO A 92 15.52 3.07 -14.41
N ASN A 93 14.49 2.26 -14.66
CA ASN A 93 13.12 2.75 -14.72
C ASN A 93 12.59 3.14 -13.35
N ALA A 94 12.99 2.44 -12.28
CA ALA A 94 12.65 2.82 -10.91
C ALA A 94 13.33 4.15 -10.52
N VAL A 95 14.57 4.36 -10.97
CA VAL A 95 15.29 5.64 -10.81
C VAL A 95 14.54 6.78 -11.52
N ILE A 96 14.14 6.58 -12.78
CA ILE A 96 13.36 7.57 -13.54
C ILE A 96 12.02 7.88 -12.85
N GLN A 97 11.33 6.87 -12.29
CA GLN A 97 10.10 7.10 -11.51
C GLN A 97 10.35 7.99 -10.28
N MET A 98 11.47 7.78 -9.58
CA MET A 98 11.85 8.62 -8.44
C MET A 98 12.18 10.06 -8.87
N GLU A 99 12.95 10.23 -9.94
CA GLU A 99 13.26 11.55 -10.51
C GLU A 99 12.01 12.31 -10.90
N ASN A 100 11.06 11.63 -11.57
CA ASN A 100 9.78 12.20 -11.95
C ASN A 100 8.93 12.62 -10.73
N ALA A 101 8.94 11.83 -9.66
CA ALA A 101 8.29 12.20 -8.42
C ALA A 101 8.92 13.45 -7.78
N CYS A 102 10.25 13.55 -7.77
CA CYS A 102 10.98 14.70 -7.24
C CYS A 102 10.85 16.00 -8.07
N LYS A 103 10.40 15.90 -9.33
CA LYS A 103 10.12 17.08 -10.19
C LYS A 103 8.79 17.77 -9.87
N LEU A 104 7.89 17.12 -9.13
CA LEU A 104 6.60 17.72 -8.80
C LEU A 104 6.75 18.96 -7.92
N PRO A 105 5.92 20.00 -8.11
CA PRO A 105 6.00 21.22 -7.32
C PRO A 105 5.70 21.02 -5.83
N ILE A 106 4.99 19.95 -5.51
CA ILE A 106 4.64 19.55 -4.14
C ILE A 106 5.74 18.74 -3.43
N SER A 107 6.79 18.33 -4.14
CA SER A 107 7.83 17.45 -3.59
C SER A 107 8.85 18.25 -2.80
N ILE A 108 9.20 17.76 -1.61
CA ILE A 108 10.16 18.42 -0.70
C ILE A 108 11.51 17.69 -0.76
N VAL A 109 11.50 16.37 -0.56
CA VAL A 109 12.70 15.54 -0.53
C VAL A 109 12.31 14.08 -0.79
N GLY A 110 13.19 13.35 -1.44
CA GLY A 110 12.98 11.94 -1.78
C GLY A 110 14.10 11.02 -1.30
N ALA A 111 13.82 9.73 -1.24
CA ALA A 111 14.80 8.68 -1.00
C ALA A 111 14.44 7.40 -1.76
N LEU A 112 15.44 6.67 -2.24
CA LEU A 112 15.26 5.41 -2.97
C LEU A 112 16.07 4.28 -2.33
N MET A 113 15.38 3.25 -1.87
CA MET A 113 15.93 2.12 -1.12
C MET A 113 16.61 1.08 -2.03
N PRO A 114 17.53 0.23 -1.50
CA PRO A 114 18.30 -0.72 -2.33
C PRO A 114 17.47 -1.84 -2.98
N ASP A 115 16.28 -2.10 -2.47
CA ASP A 115 15.32 -3.05 -3.03
C ASP A 115 14.46 -2.46 -4.15
N ALA A 116 14.74 -1.22 -4.58
CA ALA A 116 13.87 -0.49 -5.50
C ALA A 116 13.65 -1.15 -6.86
N HIS A 117 12.40 -1.13 -7.32
CA HIS A 117 11.97 -1.66 -8.62
C HIS A 117 10.69 -0.97 -9.09
N VAL A 118 10.37 -1.10 -10.37
CA VAL A 118 9.23 -0.40 -11.00
C VAL A 118 7.91 -0.67 -10.27
N GLY A 119 7.17 0.41 -10.03
CA GLY A 119 5.81 0.39 -9.47
C GLY A 119 4.85 1.32 -10.23
N TYR A 120 3.70 1.62 -9.62
CA TYR A 120 2.75 2.62 -10.13
C TYR A 120 2.92 4.00 -9.46
N GLY A 121 3.31 5.04 -10.19
CA GLY A 121 3.59 6.35 -9.57
C GLY A 121 4.98 6.31 -8.93
N LEU A 122 5.06 6.33 -7.60
CA LEU A 122 6.33 6.12 -6.89
C LEU A 122 6.87 4.69 -7.14
N PRO A 123 8.18 4.48 -7.34
CA PRO A 123 8.75 3.14 -7.42
C PRO A 123 8.51 2.39 -6.09
N ILE A 124 8.50 1.07 -6.15
CA ILE A 124 8.61 0.27 -4.91
C ILE A 124 10.05 0.46 -4.41
N GLY A 125 10.24 0.62 -3.10
CA GLY A 125 11.49 1.13 -2.50
C GLY A 125 11.57 2.66 -2.47
N GLY A 126 10.54 3.38 -2.91
CA GLY A 126 10.52 4.84 -2.92
C GLY A 126 9.97 5.45 -1.63
N VAL A 127 10.57 6.55 -1.19
CA VAL A 127 10.10 7.42 -0.12
C VAL A 127 10.02 8.85 -0.63
N LEU A 128 8.89 9.52 -0.44
CA LEU A 128 8.68 10.90 -0.90
C LEU A 128 7.98 11.73 0.17
N ALA A 129 8.65 12.79 0.62
CA ALA A 129 8.03 13.84 1.43
C ALA A 129 7.41 14.90 0.53
N THR A 130 6.16 15.24 0.79
CA THR A 130 5.41 16.27 0.07
C THR A 130 4.86 17.34 1.01
N ASP A 131 4.64 18.54 0.48
CA ASP A 131 4.10 19.67 1.23
C ASP A 131 2.57 19.55 1.34
N ASN A 132 2.09 19.14 2.51
CA ASN A 132 0.67 19.03 2.88
C ASN A 132 -0.28 18.39 1.83
N VAL A 133 0.22 17.47 0.99
CA VAL A 133 -0.58 16.76 0.00
C VAL A 133 -0.36 15.26 0.09
N VAL A 134 -1.35 14.47 -0.33
CA VAL A 134 -1.27 13.02 -0.35
C VAL A 134 -1.47 12.47 -1.76
N ILE A 135 -0.59 11.56 -2.17
CA ILE A 135 -0.61 10.88 -3.47
C ILE A 135 -1.04 9.42 -3.26
N PRO A 136 -2.29 9.04 -3.62
CA PRO A 136 -2.79 7.70 -3.33
C PRO A 136 -1.96 6.54 -3.92
N TYR A 137 -1.39 6.70 -5.12
CA TYR A 137 -0.51 5.68 -5.72
C TYR A 137 0.92 5.67 -5.17
N ALA A 138 1.36 6.75 -4.53
CA ALA A 138 2.61 6.76 -3.77
C ALA A 138 2.47 6.05 -2.42
N VAL A 139 1.25 5.80 -1.92
CA VAL A 139 1.00 4.86 -0.82
C VAL A 139 1.07 3.42 -1.32
N GLY A 140 0.53 3.16 -2.50
CA GLY A 140 0.47 1.83 -3.12
C GLY A 140 -0.92 1.22 -3.12
N VAL A 141 -1.11 0.20 -3.96
CA VAL A 141 -2.42 -0.44 -4.17
C VAL A 141 -2.82 -1.36 -3.03
N ASP A 142 -1.87 -2.02 -2.37
CA ASP A 142 -2.14 -2.75 -1.12
C ASP A 142 -1.79 -1.86 0.06
N ILE A 143 -2.76 -1.01 0.42
CA ILE A 143 -2.61 -0.02 1.50
C ILE A 143 -2.28 -0.76 2.79
N ALA A 144 -1.24 -0.28 3.48
CA ALA A 144 -0.75 -0.84 4.73
C ALA A 144 -0.44 -2.34 4.65
N CYS A 145 0.08 -2.79 3.51
CA CYS A 145 0.79 -4.07 3.46
C CYS A 145 1.90 -4.07 4.53
N ARG A 146 2.01 -5.19 5.24
CA ARG A 146 2.65 -5.34 6.55
C ARG A 146 3.34 -6.68 6.66
N VAL A 147 4.47 -6.67 7.35
CA VAL A 147 5.06 -7.89 7.92
C VAL A 147 4.84 -7.88 9.43
N LYS A 148 4.44 -9.02 9.99
CA LYS A 148 4.37 -9.26 11.44
C LYS A 148 5.14 -10.52 11.77
N LEU A 149 6.00 -10.46 12.78
CA LEU A 149 6.78 -11.57 13.31
C LEU A 149 6.43 -11.74 14.80
N SER A 150 6.08 -12.96 15.19
CA SER A 150 5.88 -13.39 16.58
C SER A 150 6.94 -14.43 16.94
N VAL A 151 7.73 -14.14 17.97
CA VAL A 151 8.66 -15.11 18.58
C VAL A 151 7.88 -15.95 19.57
N LEU A 152 8.07 -17.27 19.55
CA LEU A 152 7.29 -18.22 20.32
C LEU A 152 8.14 -18.89 21.41
N ASP A 153 7.49 -19.33 22.49
CA ASP A 153 8.08 -20.14 23.57
C ASP A 153 8.28 -21.63 23.19
N MET A 154 7.95 -21.97 21.95
CA MET A 154 8.07 -23.31 21.39
C MET A 154 9.54 -23.76 21.27
N PRO A 155 9.90 -24.96 21.78
CA PRO A 155 11.23 -25.53 21.60
C PRO A 155 11.59 -25.71 20.12
N VAL A 156 12.85 -25.40 19.76
CA VAL A 156 13.35 -25.47 18.37
C VAL A 156 13.15 -26.84 17.72
N SER A 157 13.29 -27.94 18.48
CA SER A 157 13.08 -29.30 18.00
C SER A 157 11.64 -29.54 17.53
N GLU A 158 10.66 -28.87 18.16
CA GLU A 158 9.25 -29.06 17.87
C GLU A 158 8.83 -28.52 16.51
N LEU A 159 9.55 -27.54 15.95
CA LEU A 159 9.28 -27.04 14.60
C LEU A 159 9.33 -28.18 13.55
N SER A 160 10.20 -29.17 13.80
CA SER A 160 10.33 -30.35 12.94
C SER A 160 9.41 -31.50 13.33
N SER A 161 9.30 -31.82 14.63
CA SER A 161 8.49 -32.96 15.10
C SER A 161 6.99 -32.72 15.01
N ARG A 162 6.54 -31.46 15.17
CA ARG A 162 5.12 -31.04 15.08
C ARG A 162 4.77 -30.41 13.74
N ARG A 163 5.60 -30.59 12.70
CA ARG A 163 5.43 -29.97 11.37
C ARG A 163 4.00 -30.14 10.80
N ASN A 164 3.44 -31.35 10.87
CA ASN A 164 2.11 -31.62 10.30
C ASN A 164 0.99 -30.89 11.04
N GLU A 165 1.12 -30.74 12.35
CA GLU A 165 0.20 -29.96 13.19
C GLU A 165 0.27 -28.47 12.82
N ILE A 166 1.49 -27.93 12.67
CA ILE A 166 1.69 -26.53 12.23
C ILE A 166 1.08 -26.31 10.83
N ILE A 167 1.29 -27.23 9.89
CA ILE A 167 0.67 -27.16 8.55
C ILE A 167 -0.86 -27.14 8.67
N SER A 168 -1.43 -28.04 9.47
CA SER A 168 -2.88 -28.08 9.72
C SER A 168 -3.38 -26.76 10.32
N ALA A 169 -2.68 -26.20 11.30
CA ALA A 169 -3.01 -24.91 11.90
C ALA A 169 -3.02 -23.79 10.85
N ILE A 170 -1.98 -23.70 10.00
CA ILE A 170 -1.93 -22.74 8.87
C ILE A 170 -3.13 -22.93 7.95
N GLU A 171 -3.47 -24.17 7.61
CA GLU A 171 -4.59 -24.47 6.73
C GLU A 171 -5.94 -24.22 7.36
N VAL A 172 -6.09 -24.21 8.67
CA VAL A 172 -7.37 -23.93 9.35
C VAL A 172 -7.53 -22.44 9.63
N GLU A 173 -6.46 -21.80 10.12
CA GLU A 173 -6.53 -20.46 10.73
C GLU A 173 -6.27 -19.30 9.77
N THR A 174 -5.86 -19.57 8.54
CA THR A 174 -5.83 -18.55 7.49
C THR A 174 -6.22 -19.12 6.12
N ARG A 175 -6.48 -18.21 5.18
CA ARG A 175 -6.89 -18.53 3.80
C ARG A 175 -6.04 -17.79 2.80
N PHE A 176 -5.71 -18.47 1.71
CA PHE A 176 -4.99 -17.93 0.56
C PHE A 176 -5.87 -17.99 -0.69
N GLY A 177 -5.69 -17.03 -1.59
CA GLY A 177 -6.43 -16.91 -2.85
C GLY A 177 -7.35 -15.69 -2.91
N VAL A 178 -7.94 -15.49 -4.08
CA VAL A 178 -8.89 -14.40 -4.35
C VAL A 178 -10.30 -14.87 -3.99
N GLY A 179 -11.06 -14.02 -3.29
CA GLY A 179 -12.46 -14.30 -2.94
C GLY A 179 -12.65 -15.34 -1.85
N VAL A 180 -11.58 -15.68 -1.12
CA VAL A 180 -11.66 -16.54 0.07
C VAL A 180 -12.02 -15.73 1.31
N GLY A 181 -12.66 -16.39 2.27
CA GLY A 181 -13.07 -15.80 3.54
C GLY A 181 -13.42 -16.88 4.58
N PHE A 182 -13.96 -16.45 5.71
CA PHE A 182 -14.42 -17.35 6.78
C PHE A 182 -15.95 -17.39 6.86
N SER A 183 -16.48 -18.57 7.16
CA SER A 183 -17.91 -18.77 7.44
C SER A 183 -18.04 -19.64 8.71
N PRO A 184 -18.52 -19.08 9.85
CA PRO A 184 -18.93 -17.68 10.03
C PRO A 184 -17.74 -16.69 9.92
N PRO A 185 -17.98 -15.41 9.60
CA PRO A 185 -16.93 -14.41 9.53
C PRO A 185 -16.22 -14.18 10.87
N ARG A 186 -14.92 -13.85 10.82
CA ARG A 186 -14.14 -13.49 12.01
C ARG A 186 -14.58 -12.12 12.53
N ARG A 187 -14.50 -11.94 13.84
CA ARG A 187 -14.90 -10.71 14.52
C ARG A 187 -13.68 -9.97 15.06
N HIS A 188 -13.67 -8.65 14.88
CA HIS A 188 -12.66 -7.79 15.49
C HIS A 188 -13.23 -6.37 15.68
N LYS A 189 -12.74 -5.66 16.70
CA LYS A 189 -13.20 -4.29 17.03
C LYS A 189 -13.01 -3.29 15.90
N VAL A 190 -12.08 -3.54 14.97
CA VAL A 190 -11.85 -2.68 13.79
C VAL A 190 -13.09 -2.54 12.90
N MET A 191 -14.00 -3.51 12.92
CA MET A 191 -15.25 -3.46 12.13
C MET A 191 -16.32 -2.55 12.75
N ARG A 192 -16.06 -2.01 13.95
CA ARG A 192 -16.90 -1.03 14.65
C ARG A 192 -16.47 0.41 14.40
N ASP A 193 -15.40 0.63 13.62
CA ASP A 193 -14.94 1.96 13.31
C ASP A 193 -15.97 2.76 12.49
N SER A 194 -16.17 4.03 12.83
CA SER A 194 -17.21 4.85 12.22
C SER A 194 -16.90 5.20 10.76
N ALA A 195 -15.64 5.16 10.32
CA ALA A 195 -15.29 5.39 8.93
C ALA A 195 -15.91 4.34 7.98
N TRP A 196 -16.28 3.15 8.47
CA TRP A 196 -17.07 2.19 7.67
C TRP A 196 -18.45 2.70 7.26
N SER A 197 -19.07 3.59 8.06
CA SER A 197 -20.36 4.21 7.74
C SER A 197 -20.23 5.59 7.12
N GLU A 198 -19.15 6.31 7.43
CA GLU A 198 -18.99 7.71 7.03
C GLU A 198 -18.26 7.90 5.70
N VAL A 199 -17.41 6.95 5.28
CA VAL A 199 -16.67 7.04 4.02
C VAL A 199 -17.36 6.18 2.95
N PRO A 200 -17.86 6.76 1.85
CA PRO A 200 -18.72 6.05 0.88
C PRO A 200 -18.09 4.79 0.28
N ILE A 201 -16.80 4.83 -0.07
CA ILE A 201 -16.12 3.65 -0.63
C ILE A 201 -15.94 2.55 0.42
N LEU A 202 -15.70 2.91 1.68
CA LEU A 202 -15.57 1.93 2.77
C LEU A 202 -16.91 1.28 3.08
N GLN A 203 -18.00 2.05 3.09
CA GLN A 203 -19.35 1.52 3.26
C GLN A 203 -19.67 0.45 2.22
N LYS A 204 -19.37 0.72 0.94
CA LYS A 204 -19.56 -0.24 -0.16
C LYS A 204 -18.71 -1.49 -0.01
N MET A 205 -17.50 -1.36 0.54
CA MET A 205 -16.55 -2.48 0.68
C MET A 205 -16.65 -3.20 2.04
N ARG A 206 -17.57 -2.80 2.92
CA ARG A 206 -17.64 -3.32 4.29
C ARG A 206 -17.90 -4.82 4.34
N GLU A 207 -18.84 -5.34 3.55
CA GLU A 207 -19.14 -6.78 3.51
C GLU A 207 -17.90 -7.58 3.06
N LYS A 208 -17.25 -7.15 1.99
CA LYS A 208 -15.99 -7.74 1.51
C LYS A 208 -14.90 -7.72 2.59
N ALA A 209 -14.81 -6.64 3.37
CA ALA A 209 -13.86 -6.54 4.48
C ALA A 209 -14.22 -7.52 5.62
N VAL A 210 -15.51 -7.70 5.95
CA VAL A 210 -15.94 -8.70 6.94
C VAL A 210 -15.52 -10.11 6.49
N ASP A 211 -15.76 -10.46 5.23
CA ASP A 211 -15.46 -11.80 4.70
C ASP A 211 -13.96 -12.11 4.69
N GLN A 212 -13.14 -11.10 4.36
CA GLN A 212 -11.69 -11.26 4.15
C GLN A 212 -10.86 -11.14 5.43
N LEU A 213 -11.46 -10.80 6.56
CA LEU A 213 -10.75 -10.56 7.80
C LEU A 213 -10.14 -11.85 8.37
N GLY A 214 -8.84 -11.82 8.65
CA GLY A 214 -8.02 -12.97 9.06
C GLY A 214 -7.47 -13.82 7.90
N THR A 215 -7.54 -13.33 6.67
CA THR A 215 -7.00 -14.04 5.48
C THR A 215 -5.61 -13.54 5.09
N SER A 216 -4.77 -14.42 4.55
CA SER A 216 -3.42 -14.06 4.09
C SER A 216 -3.43 -13.52 2.68
N GLY A 217 -4.27 -14.06 1.80
CA GLY A 217 -4.46 -13.51 0.46
C GLY A 217 -3.66 -14.13 -0.66
N GLY A 218 -3.11 -13.30 -1.56
CA GLY A 218 -2.44 -13.76 -2.78
C GLY A 218 -1.27 -12.88 -3.19
N GLY A 219 -0.59 -13.22 -4.28
CA GLY A 219 0.67 -12.59 -4.67
C GLY A 219 1.79 -12.97 -3.71
N ASN A 220 2.59 -11.99 -3.27
CA ASN A 220 3.74 -12.18 -2.40
C ASN A 220 3.39 -12.33 -0.91
N HIS A 221 2.11 -12.52 -0.60
CA HIS A 221 1.64 -12.72 0.77
C HIS A 221 1.94 -14.14 1.23
N PHE A 222 2.35 -14.28 2.49
CA PHE A 222 2.81 -15.55 3.02
C PHE A 222 2.52 -15.73 4.52
N VAL A 223 2.57 -16.99 4.94
CA VAL A 223 2.76 -17.40 6.33
C VAL A 223 3.99 -18.30 6.37
N GLU A 224 4.92 -17.99 7.27
CA GLU A 224 6.16 -18.72 7.45
C GLU A 224 6.39 -19.09 8.92
N PHE A 225 6.78 -20.33 9.17
CA PHE A 225 7.44 -20.71 10.42
C PHE A 225 8.91 -20.96 10.15
N GLY A 226 9.76 -20.53 11.07
CA GLY A 226 11.20 -20.62 10.90
C GLY A 226 11.96 -20.45 12.21
N LEU A 227 13.29 -20.38 12.07
CA LEU A 227 14.20 -20.21 13.18
C LEU A 227 14.70 -18.77 13.20
N LEU A 228 14.49 -18.08 14.31
CA LEU A 228 15.01 -16.74 14.56
C LEU A 228 16.27 -16.84 15.43
N ASN A 229 17.40 -16.43 14.90
CA ASN A 229 18.64 -16.27 15.65
C ASN A 229 18.73 -14.83 16.16
N VAL A 230 18.56 -14.62 17.45
CA VAL A 230 18.62 -13.33 18.14
C VAL A 230 20.05 -13.08 18.59
N TYR A 231 20.61 -11.91 18.24
CA TYR A 231 22.01 -11.58 18.50
C TYR A 231 22.20 -10.69 19.72
N ASP A 232 21.26 -9.78 19.97
CA ASP A 232 21.29 -8.82 21.09
C ASP A 232 19.94 -8.76 21.83
N ASP A 233 19.89 -7.93 22.87
CA ASP A 233 18.74 -7.79 23.78
C ASP A 233 17.68 -6.79 23.29
N SER A 234 17.78 -6.25 22.06
CA SER A 234 16.82 -5.27 21.52
C SER A 234 15.38 -5.81 21.46
N LEU A 235 15.21 -7.13 21.44
CA LEU A 235 13.90 -7.81 21.49
C LEU A 235 13.41 -8.11 22.91
N ALA A 236 14.14 -7.69 23.95
CA ALA A 236 13.94 -8.13 25.34
C ALA A 236 13.96 -9.67 25.49
N LEU A 237 14.75 -10.34 24.65
CA LEU A 237 14.99 -11.77 24.67
C LEU A 237 16.48 -12.03 24.86
N ALA A 238 16.82 -13.16 25.48
CA ALA A 238 18.21 -13.60 25.52
C ALA A 238 18.71 -13.92 24.09
N SER A 239 20.00 -13.71 23.85
CA SER A 239 20.62 -14.17 22.61
C SER A 239 20.46 -15.68 22.50
N GLY A 240 20.03 -16.16 21.33
CA GLY A 240 19.65 -17.56 21.18
C GLY A 240 18.83 -17.83 19.92
N GLN A 241 18.39 -19.07 19.79
CA GLN A 241 17.57 -19.51 18.68
C GLN A 241 16.15 -19.80 19.16
N TYR A 242 15.17 -19.21 18.48
CA TYR A 242 13.75 -19.33 18.79
C TYR A 242 12.95 -19.79 17.57
N VAL A 243 11.80 -20.41 17.81
CA VAL A 243 10.80 -20.58 16.75
C VAL A 243 10.06 -19.26 16.58
N ALA A 244 9.84 -18.84 15.33
CA ALA A 244 9.05 -17.65 15.03
C ALA A 244 8.05 -17.91 13.92
N LEU A 245 6.89 -17.25 14.04
CA LEU A 245 5.85 -17.14 13.05
C LEU A 245 5.95 -15.76 12.39
N MET A 246 6.14 -15.73 11.08
CA MET A 246 6.16 -14.50 10.28
C MET A 246 5.03 -14.53 9.25
N THR A 247 4.31 -13.43 9.12
CA THR A 247 3.26 -13.29 8.10
C THR A 247 3.46 -12.00 7.32
N HIS A 248 3.12 -12.06 6.03
CA HIS A 248 3.09 -10.91 5.14
C HIS A 248 1.72 -10.83 4.47
N SER A 249 0.99 -9.76 4.77
CA SER A 249 -0.34 -9.50 4.22
C SER A 249 -0.66 -8.00 4.30
N GLY A 250 -1.85 -7.61 3.87
CA GLY A 250 -2.26 -6.21 3.81
C GLY A 250 -3.73 -6.02 4.06
N SER A 251 -4.28 -4.93 3.54
CA SER A 251 -5.70 -4.57 3.70
C SER A 251 -6.63 -5.28 2.71
N ARG A 252 -6.09 -6.32 2.05
CA ARG A 252 -6.81 -7.25 1.17
C ARG A 252 -7.47 -6.52 0.00
N GLY A 253 -8.49 -7.13 -0.59
CA GLY A 253 -9.16 -6.55 -1.74
C GLY A 253 -9.96 -5.27 -1.41
N THR A 254 -10.16 -4.94 -0.13
CA THR A 254 -10.81 -3.70 0.29
C THR A 254 -9.86 -2.52 0.16
N GLY A 255 -8.61 -2.63 0.64
CA GLY A 255 -7.63 -1.57 0.45
C GLY A 255 -7.26 -1.34 -1.01
N GLU A 256 -7.21 -2.40 -1.82
CA GLU A 256 -7.04 -2.29 -3.27
C GLU A 256 -8.15 -1.44 -3.92
N SER A 257 -9.41 -1.69 -3.54
CA SER A 257 -10.55 -0.90 -4.02
C SER A 257 -10.45 0.57 -3.61
N VAL A 258 -10.05 0.84 -2.36
CA VAL A 258 -9.83 2.21 -1.83
C VAL A 258 -8.74 2.91 -2.62
N ALA A 259 -7.56 2.28 -2.76
CA ALA A 259 -6.43 2.85 -3.50
C ALA A 259 -6.81 3.18 -4.95
N LYS A 260 -7.46 2.23 -5.65
CA LYS A 260 -7.91 2.44 -7.04
C LYS A 260 -8.92 3.57 -7.16
N TYR A 261 -9.91 3.62 -6.26
CA TYR A 261 -10.94 4.66 -6.27
C TYR A 261 -10.32 6.06 -6.16
N TYR A 262 -9.52 6.31 -5.12
CA TYR A 262 -8.94 7.63 -4.88
C TYR A 262 -7.83 7.98 -5.87
N SER A 263 -7.06 7.01 -6.35
CA SER A 263 -6.07 7.28 -7.40
C SER A 263 -6.73 7.69 -8.72
N ASN A 264 -7.86 7.08 -9.07
CA ASN A 264 -8.63 7.46 -10.26
C ASN A 264 -9.25 8.85 -10.08
N LEU A 265 -9.78 9.13 -8.88
CA LEU A 265 -10.35 10.43 -8.56
C LEU A 265 -9.30 11.55 -8.62
N ALA A 266 -8.11 11.34 -8.03
CA ALA A 266 -7.01 12.31 -8.09
C ALA A 266 -6.61 12.65 -9.53
N ARG A 267 -6.49 11.63 -10.39
CA ARG A 267 -6.21 11.83 -11.83
C ARG A 267 -7.29 12.63 -12.56
N GLN A 268 -8.55 12.46 -12.18
CA GLN A 268 -9.65 13.23 -12.75
C GLN A 268 -9.66 14.69 -12.26
N ARG A 269 -9.12 14.96 -11.07
CA ARG A 269 -9.00 16.30 -10.50
C ARG A 269 -7.82 17.09 -11.05
N LEU A 270 -6.78 16.41 -11.51
CA LEU A 270 -5.57 16.99 -12.12
C LEU A 270 -5.38 16.50 -13.58
N PRO A 271 -6.34 16.78 -14.50
CA PRO A 271 -6.26 16.33 -15.89
C PRO A 271 -5.09 16.94 -16.67
N GLU A 272 -4.54 18.06 -16.21
CA GLU A 272 -3.43 18.78 -16.84
C GLU A 272 -2.04 18.22 -16.47
N LEU A 273 -1.95 17.22 -15.59
CA LEU A 273 -0.69 16.51 -15.36
C LEU A 273 -0.24 15.77 -16.63
N PRO A 274 1.06 15.85 -17.00
CA PRO A 274 1.64 15.03 -18.06
C PRO A 274 1.34 13.55 -17.84
N GLU A 275 1.17 12.77 -18.92
CA GLU A 275 0.74 11.36 -18.82
C GLU A 275 1.68 10.54 -17.93
N GLU A 276 2.98 10.78 -18.03
CA GLU A 276 4.03 10.15 -17.22
C GLU A 276 3.95 10.49 -15.72
N LEU A 277 3.34 11.62 -15.36
CA LEU A 277 3.14 12.07 -13.97
C LEU A 277 1.73 11.82 -13.45
N ARG A 278 0.79 11.38 -14.30
CA ARG A 278 -0.60 11.17 -13.86
C ARG A 278 -0.73 10.17 -12.72
N HIS A 279 0.13 9.17 -12.64
CA HIS A 279 0.11 8.23 -11.51
C HIS A 279 0.59 8.85 -10.19
N LEU A 280 1.04 10.10 -10.21
CA LEU A 280 1.43 10.88 -9.05
C LEU A 280 0.42 12.00 -8.71
N ALA A 281 -0.77 11.98 -9.31
CA ALA A 281 -1.85 12.90 -8.95
C ALA A 281 -2.19 12.82 -7.45
N TRP A 282 -2.45 13.98 -6.84
CA TRP A 282 -2.60 14.14 -5.39
C TRP A 282 -3.92 14.80 -4.99
N PHE A 283 -4.16 14.81 -3.68
CA PHE A 283 -5.11 15.68 -3.02
C PHE A 283 -4.39 16.57 -2.02
N ASP A 284 -4.86 17.80 -1.89
CA ASP A 284 -4.52 18.64 -0.74
C ASP A 284 -5.11 18.04 0.53
N MET A 285 -4.33 17.97 1.61
CA MET A 285 -4.78 17.41 2.88
C MET A 285 -5.90 18.21 3.54
N ASP A 286 -6.05 19.48 3.18
CA ASP A 286 -7.11 20.37 3.67
C ASP A 286 -8.38 20.32 2.79
N SER A 287 -8.34 19.58 1.66
CA SER A 287 -9.53 19.31 0.85
C SER A 287 -10.40 18.19 1.45
N ASP A 288 -11.70 18.20 1.13
CA ASP A 288 -12.63 17.14 1.51
C ASP A 288 -12.15 15.77 1.02
N GLU A 289 -11.70 15.66 -0.24
CA GLU A 289 -11.17 14.42 -0.79
C GLU A 289 -9.89 13.94 -0.11
N GLY A 290 -8.97 14.87 0.21
CA GLY A 290 -7.75 14.55 0.95
C GLY A 290 -8.03 14.03 2.35
N ALA A 291 -8.92 14.71 3.07
CA ALA A 291 -9.38 14.28 4.38
C ALA A 291 -10.09 12.91 4.32
N GLU A 292 -10.98 12.71 3.35
CA GLU A 292 -11.71 11.46 3.16
C GLU A 292 -10.76 10.29 2.83
N TYR A 293 -9.83 10.47 1.87
CA TYR A 293 -8.82 9.47 1.55
C TYR A 293 -7.95 9.14 2.76
N TRP A 294 -7.51 10.16 3.51
CA TRP A 294 -6.69 9.95 4.70
C TRP A 294 -7.40 9.09 5.74
N ARG A 295 -8.69 9.33 5.98
CA ARG A 295 -9.52 8.49 6.86
C ARG A 295 -9.63 7.06 6.35
N ALA A 296 -9.87 6.90 5.04
CA ALA A 296 -9.96 5.58 4.41
C ALA A 296 -8.64 4.80 4.53
N MET A 297 -7.53 5.43 4.17
CA MET A 297 -6.18 4.86 4.27
C MET A 297 -5.86 4.48 5.72
N THR A 298 -6.15 5.36 6.68
CA THR A 298 -5.92 5.11 8.11
C THR A 298 -6.73 3.93 8.64
N LEU A 299 -7.99 3.78 8.22
CA LEU A 299 -8.78 2.59 8.55
C LEU A 299 -8.18 1.32 7.93
N MET A 300 -7.72 1.37 6.68
CA MET A 300 -7.06 0.23 6.03
C MET A 300 -5.77 -0.17 6.75
N GLY A 301 -5.03 0.79 7.31
CA GLY A 301 -3.92 0.55 8.23
C GLY A 301 -4.31 -0.30 9.44
N ARG A 302 -5.36 0.11 10.16
CA ARG A 302 -5.85 -0.60 11.33
C ARG A 302 -6.49 -1.95 10.98
N TYR A 303 -7.15 -2.05 9.83
CA TYR A 303 -7.72 -3.30 9.32
C TYR A 303 -6.62 -4.32 8.99
N SER A 304 -5.53 -3.88 8.35
CA SER A 304 -4.36 -4.73 8.11
C SER A 304 -3.77 -5.24 9.44
N ALA A 305 -3.62 -4.38 10.46
CA ALA A 305 -3.12 -4.81 11.77
C ALA A 305 -4.04 -5.86 12.43
N ALA A 306 -5.35 -5.62 12.41
CA ALA A 306 -6.36 -6.55 12.89
C ALA A 306 -6.33 -7.90 12.15
N ASN A 307 -6.08 -7.87 10.84
CA ASN A 307 -5.97 -9.07 10.01
C ASN A 307 -4.79 -9.94 10.47
N HIS A 308 -3.61 -9.34 10.68
CA HIS A 308 -2.44 -10.03 11.20
C HIS A 308 -2.61 -10.48 12.64
N GLN A 309 -3.25 -9.68 13.49
CA GLN A 309 -3.57 -10.08 14.86
C GLN A 309 -4.39 -11.37 14.88
N LEU A 310 -5.51 -11.41 14.15
CA LEU A 310 -6.34 -12.61 14.08
C LEU A 310 -5.63 -13.83 13.50
N ILE A 311 -4.71 -13.66 12.55
CA ILE A 311 -3.92 -14.77 12.01
C ILE A 311 -2.97 -15.31 13.07
N HIS A 312 -2.21 -14.42 13.73
CA HIS A 312 -1.23 -14.82 14.74
C HIS A 312 -1.89 -15.43 15.98
N ASP A 313 -2.86 -14.74 16.58
CA ASP A 313 -3.52 -15.17 17.82
C ASP A 313 -4.13 -16.57 17.66
N ASN A 314 -4.82 -16.80 16.53
CA ASN A 314 -5.41 -18.10 16.25
C ASN A 314 -4.38 -19.18 15.94
N LEU A 315 -3.36 -18.89 15.14
CA LEU A 315 -2.33 -19.89 14.81
C LEU A 315 -1.55 -20.32 16.05
N VAL A 316 -1.14 -19.35 16.86
CA VAL A 316 -0.38 -19.58 18.09
C VAL A 316 -1.23 -20.37 19.10
N SER A 317 -2.50 -19.99 19.27
CA SER A 317 -3.44 -20.74 20.12
C SER A 317 -3.69 -22.16 19.61
N HIS A 318 -3.82 -22.36 18.30
CA HIS A 318 -4.06 -23.68 17.71
C HIS A 318 -2.92 -24.66 17.99
N ILE A 319 -1.67 -24.19 17.97
CA ILE A 319 -0.50 -25.02 18.29
C ILE A 319 -0.13 -25.00 19.79
N GLY A 320 -0.92 -24.34 20.64
CA GLY A 320 -0.69 -24.30 22.09
C GLY A 320 0.65 -23.67 22.48
N ALA A 321 1.08 -22.62 21.77
CA ALA A 321 2.28 -21.85 22.10
C ALA A 321 1.90 -20.48 22.69
N GLU A 322 2.87 -19.79 23.28
CA GLU A 322 2.76 -18.42 23.76
C GLU A 322 3.71 -17.48 22.98
N VAL A 323 3.35 -16.20 22.92
CA VAL A 323 4.15 -15.20 22.22
C VAL A 323 5.11 -14.51 23.20
N LEU A 324 6.41 -14.64 22.94
CA LEU A 324 7.48 -14.00 23.71
C LEU A 324 7.76 -12.55 23.27
N ALA A 325 7.70 -12.29 21.95
CA ALA A 325 7.94 -10.97 21.39
C ALA A 325 7.19 -10.79 20.07
N VAL A 326 6.82 -9.55 19.74
CA VAL A 326 6.16 -9.18 18.49
C VAL A 326 6.88 -8.00 17.84
N ILE A 327 7.15 -8.12 16.54
CA ILE A 327 7.68 -7.04 15.71
C ILE A 327 6.78 -6.91 14.49
N GLU A 328 6.38 -5.70 14.14
CA GLU A 328 5.61 -5.44 12.92
C GLU A 328 5.90 -4.05 12.35
N ASN A 329 5.76 -3.93 11.03
CA ASN A 329 5.95 -2.68 10.30
C ASN A 329 5.07 -2.64 9.05
N HIS A 330 4.58 -1.44 8.73
CA HIS A 330 3.93 -1.17 7.45
C HIS A 330 5.01 -0.82 6.42
N HIS A 331 4.77 -1.14 5.15
CA HIS A 331 5.67 -0.70 4.07
C HIS A 331 4.97 -0.03 2.87
N ASN A 332 3.65 0.15 2.93
CA ASN A 332 2.85 0.89 1.94
C ASN A 332 1.91 1.84 2.67
N PHE A 333 2.37 3.04 3.02
CA PHE A 333 1.57 3.97 3.83
C PHE A 333 2.04 5.41 3.68
N ALA A 334 1.26 6.35 4.20
CA ALA A 334 1.68 7.74 4.36
C ALA A 334 1.56 8.19 5.82
N TRP A 335 2.49 9.03 6.26
CA TRP A 335 2.55 9.54 7.63
C TRP A 335 2.65 11.06 7.63
N ARG A 336 1.99 11.70 8.60
CA ARG A 336 2.23 13.10 8.93
C ARG A 336 3.45 13.17 9.83
N GLU A 337 4.52 13.76 9.33
CA GLU A 337 5.78 13.90 10.06
C GLU A 337 6.26 15.36 10.02
N LYS A 338 7.32 15.65 10.77
CA LYS A 338 8.01 16.94 10.71
C LYS A 338 9.37 16.75 10.05
N HIS A 339 9.65 17.55 9.02
CA HIS A 339 10.95 17.60 8.38
C HIS A 339 11.44 19.06 8.37
N ASN A 340 12.61 19.32 8.97
CA ASN A 340 13.15 20.68 9.16
C ASN A 340 12.14 21.67 9.75
N GLY A 341 11.36 21.23 10.74
CA GLY A 341 10.33 22.05 11.41
C GLY A 341 9.01 22.21 10.66
N LYS A 342 8.93 21.84 9.37
CA LYS A 342 7.70 21.89 8.57
C LYS A 342 6.92 20.58 8.68
N LYS A 343 5.59 20.67 8.73
CA LYS A 343 4.71 19.49 8.65
C LYS A 343 4.70 18.99 7.20
N VAL A 344 4.96 17.70 7.01
CA VAL A 344 5.04 17.08 5.68
C VAL A 344 4.27 15.76 5.67
N ILE A 345 3.87 15.32 4.49
CA ILE A 345 3.33 13.97 4.28
C ILE A 345 4.43 13.10 3.69
N ILE A 346 4.88 12.09 4.45
CA ILE A 346 5.88 11.13 3.98
C ILE A 346 5.19 9.90 3.47
N HIS A 347 5.32 9.65 2.17
CA HIS A 347 4.86 8.45 1.49
C HIS A 347 5.98 7.42 1.51
N ARG A 348 5.71 6.20 1.96
CA ARG A 348 6.63 5.05 1.81
C ARG A 348 5.92 3.95 1.05
N LYS A 349 6.51 3.51 -0.05
CA LYS A 349 6.01 2.42 -0.88
C LYS A 349 7.07 1.39 -1.09
N GLY A 350 6.88 0.21 -0.52
CA GLY A 350 7.95 -0.75 -0.34
C GLY A 350 9.12 -0.17 0.47
N ALA A 351 8.84 0.62 1.49
CA ALA A 351 9.87 1.11 2.42
C ALA A 351 9.29 1.19 3.83
N ILE A 352 10.11 0.94 4.84
CA ILE A 352 9.68 0.86 6.24
C ILE A 352 10.18 2.08 7.03
N PRO A 353 9.46 2.54 8.06
CA PRO A 353 10.02 3.46 9.04
C PRO A 353 11.22 2.83 9.76
N ALA A 354 12.28 3.61 9.92
CA ALA A 354 13.57 3.24 10.50
C ALA A 354 14.14 4.40 11.33
N ALA A 355 13.28 5.04 12.14
CA ALA A 355 13.74 6.02 13.13
C ALA A 355 14.73 5.39 14.10
N LYS A 356 15.56 6.21 14.76
CA LYS A 356 16.60 5.72 15.67
C LYS A 356 15.98 4.83 16.77
N GLY A 357 16.43 3.58 16.85
CA GLY A 357 15.95 2.59 17.81
C GLY A 357 14.64 1.87 17.40
N GLN A 358 14.01 2.24 16.29
CA GLN A 358 12.76 1.63 15.84
C GLN A 358 13.02 0.24 15.26
N LEU A 359 12.35 -0.78 15.80
CA LEU A 359 12.41 -2.14 15.28
C LEU A 359 11.57 -2.30 14.00
N GLY A 360 12.02 -3.19 13.12
CA GLY A 360 11.29 -3.59 11.91
C GLY A 360 11.72 -4.97 11.41
N VAL A 361 10.98 -5.49 10.43
CA VAL A 361 11.26 -6.75 9.74
C VAL A 361 11.42 -6.49 8.24
N ILE A 362 12.52 -6.99 7.69
CA ILE A 362 12.85 -6.96 6.26
C ILE A 362 12.84 -8.41 5.74
N PRO A 363 11.73 -8.86 5.13
CA PRO A 363 11.63 -10.20 4.54
C PRO A 363 12.56 -10.40 3.33
N GLY A 364 13.13 -11.60 3.24
CA GLY A 364 13.80 -12.09 2.04
C GLY A 364 12.82 -12.63 1.01
N SER A 365 12.92 -13.92 0.73
CA SER A 365 12.04 -14.70 -0.14
C SER A 365 11.73 -16.03 0.53
N MET A 366 10.89 -16.87 -0.07
CA MET A 366 10.51 -18.17 0.52
C MET A 366 11.71 -19.09 0.87
N THR A 367 12.90 -18.86 0.31
CA THR A 367 14.13 -19.60 0.68
C THR A 367 15.22 -18.73 1.29
N ALA A 368 15.13 -17.41 1.16
CA ALA A 368 16.16 -16.50 1.67
C ALA A 368 15.87 -16.08 3.10
N SER A 369 16.91 -15.70 3.84
CA SER A 369 16.74 -15.20 5.20
C SER A 369 15.99 -13.87 5.21
N SER A 370 15.30 -13.63 6.32
CA SER A 370 14.69 -12.35 6.67
C SER A 370 15.39 -11.77 7.88
N TYR A 371 15.30 -10.46 8.07
CA TYR A 371 16.05 -9.77 9.13
C TYR A 371 15.11 -8.98 10.03
N VAL A 372 15.29 -9.14 11.35
CA VAL A 372 14.81 -8.14 12.30
C VAL A 372 15.90 -7.09 12.42
N VAL A 373 15.50 -5.84 12.29
CA VAL A 373 16.41 -4.70 12.21
C VAL A 373 16.03 -3.62 13.20
N LYS A 374 16.99 -2.78 13.56
CA LYS A 374 16.78 -1.57 14.36
C LYS A 374 17.24 -0.36 13.55
N GLY A 375 16.38 0.66 13.45
CA GLY A 375 16.64 1.86 12.66
C GLY A 375 17.75 2.71 13.26
N LYS A 376 18.60 3.27 12.40
CA LYS A 376 19.66 4.24 12.79
C LYS A 376 19.18 5.69 12.75
N GLY A 377 18.01 5.95 12.15
CA GLY A 377 17.44 7.30 12.05
C GLY A 377 18.19 8.21 11.08
N ASN A 378 18.58 7.68 9.92
CA ASN A 378 19.26 8.47 8.90
C ASN A 378 18.29 9.54 8.31
N PRO A 379 18.61 10.84 8.42
CA PRO A 379 17.73 11.89 7.93
C PRO A 379 17.65 11.95 6.40
N LEU A 380 18.68 11.51 5.68
CA LEU A 380 18.69 11.48 4.21
C LEU A 380 17.67 10.48 3.67
N SER A 381 17.39 9.40 4.40
CA SER A 381 16.39 8.41 4.03
C SER A 381 15.00 8.75 4.57
N LEU A 382 14.82 9.94 5.15
CA LEU A 382 13.61 10.32 5.88
C LEU A 382 13.28 9.30 6.99
N ASN A 383 14.30 8.84 7.70
CA ASN A 383 14.21 7.79 8.71
C ASN A 383 13.51 6.55 8.15
N SER A 384 13.94 6.08 6.97
CA SER A 384 13.36 4.92 6.30
C SER A 384 14.43 3.91 5.88
N ALA A 385 13.99 2.68 5.62
CA ALA A 385 14.83 1.58 5.15
C ALA A 385 14.09 0.71 4.12
N ALA A 386 14.81 -0.23 3.50
CA ALA A 386 14.25 -1.21 2.58
C ALA A 386 13.14 -2.04 3.26
N HIS A 387 12.17 -2.52 2.48
CA HIS A 387 11.10 -3.36 3.00
C HIS A 387 11.28 -4.85 2.76
N GLY A 388 12.19 -5.25 1.87
CA GLY A 388 12.46 -6.66 1.62
C GLY A 388 13.58 -6.85 0.60
N ALA A 389 13.62 -8.02 -0.03
CA ALA A 389 14.60 -8.26 -1.09
C ALA A 389 14.34 -7.44 -2.37
N GLY A 390 13.07 -7.09 -2.64
CA GLY A 390 12.67 -6.47 -3.91
C GLY A 390 12.71 -7.45 -5.09
N ARG A 391 11.87 -7.21 -6.10
CA ARG A 391 11.84 -8.06 -7.29
C ARG A 391 12.99 -7.71 -8.22
N ALA A 392 13.64 -8.73 -8.78
CA ALA A 392 14.61 -8.59 -9.86
C ALA A 392 13.95 -8.66 -11.25
N MET A 393 12.72 -9.18 -11.33
CA MET A 393 11.96 -9.27 -12.58
C MET A 393 10.44 -9.24 -12.33
N SER A 394 9.67 -8.99 -13.40
CA SER A 394 8.20 -8.98 -13.32
C SER A 394 7.63 -10.35 -12.95
N ARG A 395 6.39 -10.39 -12.44
CA ARG A 395 5.67 -11.65 -12.17
C ARG A 395 5.47 -12.49 -13.43
N SER A 396 5.09 -11.83 -14.53
CA SER A 396 4.89 -12.48 -15.83
C SER A 396 6.18 -13.08 -16.38
N GLU A 397 7.31 -12.37 -16.22
CA GLU A 397 8.61 -12.88 -16.62
C GLU A 397 9.05 -14.06 -15.75
N ALA A 398 8.90 -13.98 -14.43
CA ALA A 398 9.23 -15.07 -13.51
C ALA A 398 8.43 -16.34 -13.83
N ALA A 399 7.12 -16.20 -14.03
CA ALA A 399 6.24 -17.32 -14.38
C ALA A 399 6.56 -17.96 -15.75
N ARG A 400 7.17 -17.19 -16.67
CA ARG A 400 7.63 -17.69 -17.97
C ARG A 400 9.02 -18.35 -17.89
N ARG A 401 9.90 -17.82 -17.04
CA ARG A 401 11.31 -18.19 -16.98
C ARG A 401 11.58 -19.40 -16.09
N PHE A 402 10.82 -19.58 -15.02
CA PHE A 402 11.09 -20.59 -14.00
C PHE A 402 10.07 -21.72 -14.01
N SER A 403 10.55 -22.91 -13.66
CA SER A 403 9.74 -24.11 -13.49
C SER A 403 9.70 -24.56 -12.02
N TRP A 404 8.82 -25.52 -11.72
CA TRP A 404 8.74 -26.10 -10.38
C TRP A 404 10.02 -26.84 -9.99
N GLU A 405 10.72 -27.44 -10.96
CA GLU A 405 12.02 -28.08 -10.73
C GLU A 405 13.05 -27.08 -10.19
N ASN A 406 13.09 -25.86 -10.74
CA ASN A 406 13.99 -24.81 -10.24
C ASN A 406 13.69 -24.45 -8.77
N ILE A 407 12.40 -24.31 -8.43
CA ILE A 407 11.97 -23.99 -7.06
C ILE A 407 12.30 -25.14 -6.11
N GLN A 408 12.04 -26.39 -6.50
CA GLN A 408 12.31 -27.57 -5.68
C GLN A 408 13.82 -27.73 -5.38
N GLU A 409 14.69 -27.42 -6.34
CA GLU A 409 16.13 -27.42 -6.11
C GLU A 409 16.53 -26.37 -5.05
N ALA A 410 16.01 -25.15 -5.16
CA ALA A 410 16.28 -24.09 -4.18
C ALA A 410 15.76 -24.44 -2.78
N LEU A 411 14.54 -24.99 -2.68
CA LEU A 411 13.92 -25.44 -1.42
C LEU A 411 14.73 -26.54 -0.74
N LYS A 412 15.23 -27.52 -1.50
CA LYS A 412 16.09 -28.59 -0.98
C LYS A 412 17.40 -28.03 -0.41
N LYS A 413 18.05 -27.12 -1.14
CA LYS A 413 19.30 -26.47 -0.70
C LYS A 413 19.10 -25.65 0.59
N SER A 414 17.98 -24.94 0.71
CA SER A 414 17.67 -24.13 1.91
C SER A 414 17.03 -24.92 3.05
N ARG A 415 16.67 -26.20 2.83
CA ARG A 415 15.93 -27.04 3.77
C ARG A 415 14.60 -26.40 4.19
N VAL A 416 13.85 -25.90 3.21
CA VAL A 416 12.52 -25.32 3.38
C VAL A 416 11.48 -26.30 2.86
N HIS A 417 10.43 -26.53 3.66
CA HIS A 417 9.24 -27.25 3.23
C HIS A 417 8.17 -26.27 2.76
N LEU A 418 7.87 -26.32 1.46
CA LEU A 418 6.85 -25.49 0.85
C LEU A 418 5.49 -26.20 0.87
N ILE A 419 4.49 -25.56 1.47
CA ILE A 419 3.11 -26.03 1.50
C ILE A 419 2.41 -25.69 0.17
N SER A 420 2.54 -24.44 -0.29
CA SER A 420 2.04 -23.97 -1.59
C SER A 420 2.70 -22.65 -1.98
N ALA A 421 2.84 -22.39 -3.28
CA ALA A 421 3.19 -21.07 -3.83
C ALA A 421 2.79 -20.95 -5.32
N GLY A 422 2.93 -19.74 -5.85
CA GLY A 422 2.89 -19.47 -7.28
C GLY A 422 4.29 -19.46 -7.89
N LEU A 423 4.39 -19.81 -9.18
CA LEU A 423 5.65 -19.74 -9.94
C LEU A 423 6.17 -18.29 -10.06
N ASP A 424 5.26 -17.31 -10.02
CA ASP A 424 5.58 -15.88 -10.07
C ASP A 424 6.32 -15.38 -8.84
N GLU A 425 6.34 -16.15 -7.76
CA GLU A 425 7.06 -15.86 -6.52
C GLU A 425 8.28 -16.77 -6.32
N ALA A 426 8.78 -17.42 -7.38
CA ALA A 426 10.02 -18.20 -7.34
C ALA A 426 11.16 -17.39 -6.66
N PRO A 427 11.99 -17.99 -5.79
CA PRO A 427 13.00 -17.24 -5.04
C PRO A 427 14.01 -16.50 -5.93
N MET A 428 14.25 -16.96 -7.17
CA MET A 428 15.14 -16.34 -8.15
C MET A 428 14.54 -15.10 -8.82
N ALA A 429 13.24 -14.84 -8.61
CA ALA A 429 12.58 -13.63 -9.08
C ALA A 429 12.88 -12.40 -8.20
N TYR A 430 13.57 -12.60 -7.07
CA TYR A 430 13.94 -11.57 -6.11
C TYR A 430 15.44 -11.27 -6.16
N LYS A 431 15.81 -10.06 -5.73
CA LYS A 431 17.22 -9.70 -5.57
C LYS A 431 17.84 -10.47 -4.40
N ASN A 432 19.17 -10.45 -4.31
CA ASN A 432 19.86 -11.05 -3.18
C ASN A 432 19.68 -10.17 -1.92
N ILE A 433 18.98 -10.69 -0.91
CA ILE A 433 18.71 -9.99 0.34
C ILE A 433 20.00 -9.54 1.06
N GLU A 434 21.09 -10.29 0.99
CA GLU A 434 22.35 -9.90 1.64
C GLU A 434 22.90 -8.61 1.03
N ARG A 435 22.88 -8.49 -0.31
CA ARG A 435 23.31 -7.26 -1.00
C ARG A 435 22.41 -6.06 -0.65
N VAL A 436 21.11 -6.31 -0.51
CA VAL A 436 20.15 -5.27 -0.10
C VAL A 436 20.45 -4.79 1.32
N MET A 437 20.74 -5.72 2.23
CA MET A 437 21.09 -5.40 3.62
C MET A 437 22.45 -4.71 3.75
N ASP A 438 23.45 -5.12 2.96
CA ASP A 438 24.78 -4.52 2.97
C ASP A 438 24.78 -3.09 2.40
N ALA A 439 23.86 -2.80 1.47
CA ALA A 439 23.75 -1.48 0.85
C ALA A 439 22.98 -0.43 1.69
N GLN A 440 22.56 -0.77 2.89
CA GLN A 440 21.82 0.11 3.81
C GLN A 440 22.34 -0.01 5.26
N ASP A 441 23.62 -0.32 5.40
CA ASP A 441 24.26 -0.46 6.71
C ASP A 441 24.20 0.84 7.53
N ASP A 442 24.12 2.00 6.89
CA ASP A 442 23.91 3.31 7.50
C ASP A 442 22.45 3.60 7.89
N LEU A 443 21.48 2.83 7.37
CA LEU A 443 20.05 2.99 7.66
C LEU A 443 19.58 2.13 8.83
N VAL A 444 20.10 0.91 8.95
CA VAL A 444 19.66 -0.08 9.93
C VAL A 444 20.81 -0.94 10.47
N GLU A 445 20.63 -1.49 11.67
CA GLU A 445 21.47 -2.56 12.22
C GLU A 445 20.69 -3.89 12.27
N ARG A 446 21.39 -5.01 12.08
CA ARG A 446 20.80 -6.36 12.12
C ARG A 446 20.70 -6.83 13.57
N VAL A 447 19.48 -7.03 14.06
CA VAL A 447 19.19 -7.49 15.45
C VAL A 447 19.03 -9.01 15.51
N ALA A 448 18.37 -9.59 14.50
CA ALA A 448 18.15 -11.02 14.41
C ALA A 448 18.03 -11.49 12.97
N ARG A 449 18.33 -12.76 12.72
CA ARG A 449 18.18 -13.42 11.41
C ARG A 449 17.14 -14.52 11.49
N PHE A 450 16.09 -14.40 10.69
CA PHE A 450 15.06 -15.40 10.51
C PHE A 450 15.35 -16.28 9.29
N ASN A 451 15.31 -17.59 9.48
CA ASN A 451 15.47 -18.57 8.40
C ASN A 451 14.17 -19.36 8.26
N PRO A 452 13.44 -19.24 7.13
CA PRO A 452 12.19 -19.96 6.93
C PRO A 452 12.45 -21.47 6.94
N ARG A 453 11.47 -22.24 7.43
CA ARG A 453 11.46 -23.71 7.43
C ARG A 453 10.17 -24.27 6.85
N LEU A 454 9.05 -23.59 7.09
CA LEU A 454 7.74 -23.89 6.54
C LEU A 454 7.20 -22.64 5.89
N VAL A 455 6.74 -22.74 4.64
CA VAL A 455 6.21 -21.60 3.89
C VAL A 455 4.89 -21.96 3.24
N LYS A 456 3.88 -21.09 3.40
CA LYS A 456 2.65 -21.11 2.62
C LYS A 456 2.43 -19.78 1.96
N MET A 457 2.24 -19.81 0.65
CA MET A 457 1.82 -18.70 -0.19
C MET A 457 0.60 -19.12 -1.03
N ALA A 458 -0.03 -18.18 -1.73
CA ALA A 458 -1.10 -18.53 -2.64
C ALA A 458 -0.58 -19.34 -3.83
N PRO A 459 -1.29 -20.40 -4.27
CA PRO A 459 -0.95 -21.13 -5.47
C PRO A 459 -1.16 -20.27 -6.73
N SER A 460 -0.49 -20.63 -7.83
CA SER A 460 -0.74 -20.03 -9.14
C SER A 460 -2.21 -20.17 -9.55
N GLY A 461 -2.87 -19.07 -9.93
CA GLY A 461 -4.21 -19.04 -10.50
C GLY A 461 -5.33 -18.60 -9.53
N ARG A 462 -6.43 -18.07 -10.09
CA ARG A 462 -7.67 -17.84 -9.32
C ARG A 462 -8.15 -19.20 -8.82
N ILE A 463 -8.17 -19.42 -7.52
CA ILE A 463 -8.92 -20.53 -6.92
C ILE A 463 -10.39 -20.26 -7.22
N MET A 464 -10.89 -20.72 -8.36
CA MET A 464 -12.35 -20.82 -8.56
C MET A 464 -12.84 -21.75 -7.46
N GLY A 465 -13.68 -21.20 -6.57
CA GLY A 465 -14.19 -21.91 -5.42
C GLY A 465 -14.71 -23.29 -5.83
N ARG A 466 -14.31 -24.32 -5.08
CA ARG A 466 -14.95 -25.63 -5.13
C ARG A 466 -16.42 -25.46 -4.77
N ARG A 467 -17.28 -25.15 -5.74
CA ARG A 467 -18.72 -25.41 -5.63
C ARG A 467 -18.84 -26.92 -5.51
N GLY A 468 -19.29 -27.38 -4.35
CA GLY A 468 -19.49 -28.79 -4.06
C GLY A 468 -20.30 -29.44 -5.19
N LYS A 469 -19.76 -30.52 -5.75
CA LYS A 469 -20.52 -31.45 -6.58
C LYS A 469 -21.65 -32.00 -5.71
N LYS A 470 -22.85 -31.43 -5.81
CA LYS A 470 -24.07 -32.14 -5.40
C LYS A 470 -24.16 -33.39 -6.29
N LYS A 471 -23.88 -34.55 -5.70
CA LYS A 471 -24.24 -35.85 -6.28
C LYS A 471 -25.75 -35.80 -6.56
N LYS A 472 -26.15 -35.76 -7.83
CA LYS A 472 -27.51 -36.14 -8.22
C LYS A 472 -27.63 -37.62 -7.91
N GLY A 473 -28.40 -37.95 -6.89
CA GLY A 473 -28.82 -39.32 -6.64
C GLY A 473 -29.70 -39.79 -7.79
N ASN A 474 -29.32 -40.93 -8.39
CA ASN A 474 -30.21 -41.70 -9.24
C ASN A 474 -31.41 -42.14 -8.40
N ARG A 475 -32.60 -41.64 -8.75
CA ARG A 475 -33.83 -42.37 -8.45
C ARG A 475 -33.98 -43.44 -9.53
N LYS A 476 -33.92 -44.70 -9.11
CA LYS A 476 -34.63 -45.79 -9.78
C LYS A 476 -36.11 -45.66 -9.46
#